data_AF-A0A972DMI2-F1
#
_entry.id   AF-A0A972DMI2-F1
#
_cell.length_a   1.000
_cell.length_b   1.000
_cell.length_c   1.000
_cell.angle_alpha   90.00
_cell.angle_beta   90.00
_cell.angle_gamma   90.00
#
_symmetry.space_group_name_H-M   'P 1'
#
loop_
_entity.id
_entity.type
_entity.pdbx_description
1 polymer ?
#
loop_
_entity_poly.entity_id
_entity_poly.type
_entity_poly.pdbx_seq_one_letter_code
_entity_poly.pdbx_strand_id
1 'polypeptide(L)'
;MPTSRPSNPDKRYGYRVHRPSDPANGHRGNPGRLLLDPYTKAIDGRFDWDPAVFPYRLGPDSLNEDGSSAFLLKCVVRQPHFDWAGDRRLQPPWHETVIYETHVNGLTARHPDVPEELRGTYAGMAQPAVIDDLKQLGITAVERMPVHQFVPDKHLVERDGESHNRSWKCGAEGPTDDARILELGNRQKRNFLATLLLSQGVPIILGGDEVGRTQRGNNNPDCQDNEISWYAWEDADEELLEFCRRLIHYCKNHPVFSRRGWFQGRAIYGTEAKDIAWFTMDGKQMFEADWGQGFAKTFGVFLNGATIPNPHPRGEPTTDDTFYLLVNTHFEPLRFRLPHGEWGARWESVRDAATGWDLGKAQYDPADEIALEGRSLRVLRAINEE
;
A
#
# COMPACT_ATOMS: atom_id res chain seq x y z
N MET A 1 -35.58 2.76 23.90
CA MET A 1 -36.66 2.21 23.04
C MET A 1 -36.58 0.69 23.11
N PRO A 2 -37.70 -0.04 23.26
CA PRO A 2 -37.65 -1.49 23.30
C PRO A 2 -37.31 -2.00 21.90
N THR A 3 -36.14 -2.63 21.77
CA THR A 3 -35.70 -3.30 20.55
C THR A 3 -36.56 -4.54 20.37
N SER A 4 -37.56 -4.46 19.47
CA SER A 4 -38.26 -5.65 19.01
C SER A 4 -37.23 -6.59 18.39
N ARG A 5 -36.92 -7.71 19.07
CA ARG A 5 -36.09 -8.77 18.51
C ARG A 5 -36.77 -9.23 17.21
N PRO A 6 -36.07 -9.30 16.07
CA PRO A 6 -36.66 -9.85 14.85
C PRO A 6 -37.16 -11.27 15.16
N SER A 7 -38.41 -11.55 14.79
CA SER A 7 -39.15 -12.73 15.23
C SER A 7 -38.63 -14.07 14.70
N ASN A 8 -37.57 -14.06 13.87
CA ASN A 8 -36.87 -15.25 13.39
C ASN A 8 -35.47 -14.86 12.83
N PRO A 9 -34.41 -14.83 13.65
CA PRO A 9 -33.05 -14.67 13.12
C PRO A 9 -32.75 -15.80 12.13
N ASP A 10 -31.96 -15.51 11.10
CA ASP A 10 -31.55 -16.43 10.03
C ASP A 10 -32.65 -16.81 9.03
N LYS A 11 -33.81 -16.15 9.09
CA LYS A 11 -34.83 -16.26 8.04
C LYS A 11 -34.30 -15.70 6.72
N ARG A 12 -34.40 -16.54 5.67
CA ARG A 12 -34.07 -16.18 4.29
C ARG A 12 -35.25 -15.47 3.63
N TYR A 13 -34.98 -14.40 2.88
CA TYR A 13 -35.99 -13.62 2.17
C TYR A 13 -35.46 -12.99 0.88
N GLY A 14 -36.37 -12.42 0.09
CA GLY A 14 -36.10 -11.63 -1.10
C GLY A 14 -37.37 -10.96 -1.60
N TYR A 15 -37.26 -10.06 -2.56
CA TYR A 15 -38.38 -9.29 -3.10
C TYR A 15 -38.74 -9.70 -4.52
N ARG A 16 -40.01 -9.55 -4.90
CA ARG A 16 -40.47 -9.56 -6.29
C ARG A 16 -41.22 -8.26 -6.53
N VAL A 17 -40.84 -7.51 -7.56
CA VAL A 17 -41.43 -6.19 -7.84
C VAL A 17 -42.33 -6.29 -9.06
N HIS A 18 -43.62 -6.04 -8.85
CA HIS A 18 -44.63 -6.04 -9.89
C HIS A 18 -44.76 -4.63 -10.48
N ARG A 19 -44.25 -4.45 -11.70
CA ARG A 19 -44.40 -3.22 -12.52
C ARG A 19 -44.44 -3.57 -14.01
N PRO A 20 -44.97 -2.70 -14.87
CA PRO A 20 -44.91 -2.88 -16.31
C PRO A 20 -43.47 -3.05 -16.82
N SER A 21 -43.30 -3.87 -17.85
CA SER A 21 -42.07 -3.97 -18.62
C SER A 21 -42.24 -3.17 -19.91
N ASP A 22 -41.46 -2.10 -20.05
CA ASP A 22 -41.36 -1.26 -21.24
C ASP A 22 -39.89 -0.83 -21.40
N PRO A 23 -39.04 -1.70 -22.00
CA PRO A 23 -37.61 -1.45 -22.13
C PRO A 23 -37.29 -0.19 -22.93
N ALA A 24 -38.13 0.19 -23.89
CA ALA A 24 -37.94 1.40 -24.72
C ALA A 24 -37.97 2.69 -23.89
N ASN A 25 -38.74 2.70 -22.79
CA ASN A 25 -38.79 3.80 -21.83
C ASN A 25 -38.02 3.49 -20.53
N GLY A 26 -37.19 2.45 -20.52
CA GLY A 26 -36.35 2.08 -19.36
C GLY A 26 -37.07 1.34 -18.24
N HIS A 27 -38.37 1.02 -18.38
CA HIS A 27 -39.10 0.24 -17.39
C HIS A 27 -38.78 -1.26 -17.53
N ARG A 28 -38.14 -1.84 -16.51
CA ARG A 28 -37.69 -3.25 -16.52
C ARG A 28 -38.37 -4.11 -15.46
N GLY A 29 -39.66 -3.86 -15.20
CA GLY A 29 -40.42 -4.63 -14.21
C GLY A 29 -40.53 -6.11 -14.61
N ASN A 30 -40.08 -7.01 -13.74
CA ASN A 30 -40.19 -8.45 -13.98
C ASN A 30 -40.40 -9.20 -12.64
N PRO A 31 -41.63 -9.61 -12.30
CA PRO A 31 -41.90 -10.34 -11.08
C PRO A 31 -41.35 -11.77 -11.09
N GLY A 32 -40.94 -12.32 -12.24
CA GLY A 32 -40.23 -13.60 -12.37
C GLY A 32 -38.82 -13.56 -11.78
N ARG A 33 -38.26 -12.36 -11.56
CA ARG A 33 -36.96 -12.15 -10.91
C ARG A 33 -37.10 -12.00 -9.40
N LEU A 34 -36.38 -12.84 -8.65
CA LEU A 34 -36.13 -12.62 -7.23
C LEU A 34 -35.06 -11.52 -7.09
N LEU A 35 -35.33 -10.50 -6.29
CA LEU A 35 -34.45 -9.37 -6.05
C LEU A 35 -33.92 -9.39 -4.62
N LEU A 36 -32.68 -8.95 -4.45
CA LEU A 36 -32.08 -8.71 -3.15
C LEU A 36 -32.59 -7.38 -2.58
N ASP A 37 -32.71 -7.34 -1.26
CA ASP A 37 -32.88 -6.10 -0.51
C ASP A 37 -31.58 -5.29 -0.55
N PRO A 38 -31.56 -4.06 -1.11
CA PRO A 38 -30.36 -3.24 -1.15
C PRO A 38 -29.83 -2.84 0.24
N TYR A 39 -30.62 -3.01 1.31
CA TYR A 39 -30.22 -2.76 2.69
C TYR A 39 -29.83 -4.02 3.47
N THR A 40 -29.85 -5.20 2.83
CA THR A 40 -29.52 -6.46 3.50
C THR A 40 -28.14 -6.39 4.17
N LYS A 41 -28.04 -7.01 5.35
CA LYS A 41 -26.78 -7.07 6.13
C LYS A 41 -26.08 -8.42 6.02
N ALA A 42 -26.75 -9.41 5.44
CA ALA A 42 -26.18 -10.71 5.15
C ALA A 42 -26.88 -11.34 3.95
N ILE A 43 -26.12 -12.13 3.22
CA ILE A 43 -26.55 -12.85 2.04
C ILE A 43 -26.13 -14.31 2.22
N ASP A 44 -26.95 -15.23 1.72
CA ASP A 44 -26.70 -16.68 1.77
C ASP A 44 -27.05 -17.34 0.45
N GLY A 45 -26.37 -18.45 0.16
CA GLY A 45 -26.48 -19.23 -1.06
C GLY A 45 -25.34 -18.99 -2.05
N ARG A 46 -25.48 -19.60 -3.21
CA ARG A 46 -24.56 -19.48 -4.35
C ARG A 46 -25.28 -18.76 -5.49
N PHE A 47 -24.54 -17.93 -6.22
CA PHE A 47 -25.02 -17.36 -7.47
C PHE A 47 -24.61 -18.29 -8.61
N ASP A 48 -25.60 -18.73 -9.39
CA ASP A 48 -25.40 -19.57 -10.56
C ASP A 48 -25.77 -18.80 -11.82
N TRP A 49 -24.82 -18.69 -12.76
CA TRP A 49 -25.09 -18.10 -14.07
C TRP A 49 -26.02 -19.02 -14.87
N ASP A 50 -27.29 -18.64 -14.94
CA ASP A 50 -28.33 -19.34 -15.70
C ASP A 50 -29.14 -18.33 -16.54
N PRO A 51 -29.60 -18.67 -17.76
CA PRO A 51 -30.46 -17.79 -18.55
C PRO A 51 -31.66 -17.22 -17.79
N ALA A 52 -32.21 -17.94 -16.79
CA ALA A 52 -33.32 -17.51 -15.96
C ALA A 52 -33.00 -16.31 -15.05
N VAL A 53 -31.72 -15.96 -14.83
CA VAL A 53 -31.36 -14.77 -14.03
C VAL A 53 -31.49 -13.47 -14.82
N PHE A 54 -31.51 -13.54 -16.15
CA PHE A 54 -31.63 -12.36 -17.02
C PHE A 54 -33.10 -11.99 -17.22
N PRO A 55 -33.49 -10.70 -17.13
CA PRO A 55 -34.88 -10.28 -17.33
C PRO A 55 -35.37 -10.44 -18.78
N TYR A 56 -34.46 -10.73 -19.71
CA TYR A 56 -34.71 -10.95 -21.14
C TYR A 56 -34.15 -12.31 -21.59
N ARG A 57 -34.63 -12.83 -22.71
CA ARG A 57 -34.07 -14.04 -23.32
C ARG A 57 -32.76 -13.70 -24.06
N LEU A 58 -31.73 -14.53 -23.88
CA LEU A 58 -30.47 -14.43 -24.62
C LEU A 58 -30.72 -14.82 -26.09
N GLY A 59 -31.08 -13.84 -26.93
CA GLY A 59 -31.53 -14.04 -28.31
C GLY A 59 -32.55 -12.96 -28.74
N PRO A 60 -33.74 -13.33 -29.25
CA PRO A 60 -34.76 -12.34 -29.61
C PRO A 60 -35.22 -11.55 -28.37
N ASP A 61 -35.27 -10.22 -28.51
CA ASP A 61 -35.60 -9.29 -27.43
C ASP A 61 -37.03 -9.51 -26.94
N SER A 62 -37.15 -10.30 -25.87
CA SER A 62 -38.40 -10.74 -25.29
C SER A 62 -38.22 -10.91 -23.78
N LEU A 63 -39.30 -10.62 -23.04
CA LEU A 63 -39.32 -10.80 -21.59
C LEU A 63 -39.07 -12.28 -21.26
N ASN A 64 -38.16 -12.52 -20.32
CA ASN A 64 -37.97 -13.85 -19.78
C ASN A 64 -38.85 -14.03 -18.53
N GLU A 65 -39.74 -15.03 -18.57
CA GLU A 65 -40.71 -15.33 -17.51
C GLU A 65 -40.26 -16.46 -16.56
N ASP A 66 -39.12 -17.10 -16.85
CA ASP A 66 -38.58 -18.21 -16.06
C ASP A 66 -38.29 -17.77 -14.62
N GLY A 67 -38.43 -18.65 -13.64
CA GLY A 67 -38.17 -18.31 -12.24
C GLY A 67 -36.68 -18.28 -11.90
N SER A 68 -36.16 -17.15 -11.39
CA SER A 68 -34.73 -17.02 -11.06
C SER A 68 -34.33 -17.51 -9.66
N SER A 69 -35.29 -17.86 -8.80
CA SER A 69 -35.04 -18.05 -7.36
C SER A 69 -34.15 -19.24 -7.00
N ALA A 70 -33.98 -20.20 -7.91
CA ALA A 70 -33.09 -21.36 -7.71
C ALA A 70 -31.61 -21.00 -7.88
N PHE A 71 -31.32 -19.93 -8.62
CA PHE A 71 -29.97 -19.55 -9.07
C PHE A 71 -29.45 -18.28 -8.39
N LEU A 72 -30.28 -17.62 -7.59
CA LEU A 72 -29.96 -16.36 -6.94
C LEU A 72 -29.71 -16.53 -5.44
N LEU A 73 -28.86 -15.64 -4.95
CA LEU A 73 -28.61 -15.39 -3.54
C LEU A 73 -29.91 -14.97 -2.82
N LYS A 74 -29.97 -15.21 -1.51
CA LYS A 74 -31.09 -14.81 -0.65
C LYS A 74 -30.59 -13.89 0.46
N CYS A 75 -31.38 -12.88 0.81
CA CYS A 75 -31.10 -12.03 1.96
C CYS A 75 -31.37 -12.80 3.25
N VAL A 76 -30.63 -12.48 4.32
CA VAL A 76 -30.78 -13.12 5.62
C VAL A 76 -31.04 -12.07 6.69
N VAL A 77 -32.09 -12.29 7.49
CA VAL A 77 -32.36 -11.47 8.67
C VAL A 77 -31.31 -11.78 9.74
N ARG A 78 -30.43 -10.81 10.04
CA ARG A 78 -29.43 -10.94 11.11
C ARG A 78 -29.75 -10.05 12.30
N GLN A 79 -29.38 -10.52 13.49
CA GLN A 79 -29.39 -9.69 14.69
C GLN A 79 -28.14 -8.80 14.71
N PRO A 80 -28.28 -7.50 14.99
CA PRO A 80 -27.14 -6.57 14.99
C PRO A 80 -26.31 -6.61 16.28
N HIS A 81 -26.76 -7.34 17.30
CA HIS A 81 -26.08 -7.38 18.59
C HIS A 81 -24.82 -8.24 18.53
N PHE A 82 -23.70 -7.66 18.97
CA PHE A 82 -22.42 -8.33 19.15
C PHE A 82 -21.75 -7.73 20.39
N ASP A 83 -21.17 -8.57 21.26
CA ASP A 83 -20.42 -8.10 22.41
C ASP A 83 -18.97 -7.81 21.99
N TRP A 84 -18.62 -6.53 21.99
CA TRP A 84 -17.29 -6.06 21.61
C TRP A 84 -16.26 -6.16 22.72
N ALA A 85 -16.61 -6.67 23.91
CA ALA A 85 -15.70 -6.83 25.06
C ALA A 85 -14.89 -5.55 25.40
N GLY A 86 -15.49 -4.37 25.18
CA GLY A 86 -14.86 -3.08 25.46
C GLY A 86 -13.83 -2.62 24.41
N ASP A 87 -13.82 -3.20 23.21
CA ASP A 87 -12.97 -2.77 22.09
C ASP A 87 -13.07 -1.25 21.83
N ARG A 88 -11.93 -0.64 21.48
CA ARG A 88 -11.82 0.80 21.24
C ARG A 88 -11.03 1.07 19.98
N ARG A 89 -11.48 2.07 19.23
CA ARG A 89 -10.75 2.56 18.05
C ARG A 89 -9.38 3.08 18.48
N LEU A 90 -8.33 2.59 17.82
CA LEU A 90 -6.94 3.01 18.07
C LEU A 90 -6.70 4.50 17.74
N GLN A 91 -7.40 5.03 16.73
CA GLN A 91 -7.27 6.43 16.27
C GLN A 91 -5.81 6.90 16.12
N PRO A 92 -4.96 6.16 15.37
CA PRO A 92 -3.59 6.61 15.13
C PRO A 92 -3.62 7.98 14.45
N PRO A 93 -2.78 8.93 14.87
CA PRO A 93 -2.63 10.20 14.18
C PRO A 93 -2.20 9.99 12.72
N TRP A 94 -2.78 10.74 11.77
CA TRP A 94 -2.48 10.56 10.34
C TRP A 94 -0.99 10.56 9.98
N HIS A 95 -0.22 11.47 10.56
CA HIS A 95 1.23 11.55 10.33
C HIS A 95 2.02 10.32 10.82
N GLU A 96 1.47 9.50 11.72
CA GLU A 96 2.09 8.26 12.20
C GLU A 96 1.52 7.02 11.46
N THR A 97 0.56 7.22 10.56
CA THR A 97 -0.14 6.15 9.86
C THR A 97 0.71 5.57 8.73
N VAL A 98 0.86 4.25 8.75
CA VAL A 98 1.32 3.40 7.63
C VAL A 98 0.18 2.45 7.27
N ILE A 99 -0.31 2.55 6.04
CA ILE A 99 -1.41 1.75 5.49
C ILE A 99 -0.83 0.52 4.79
N TYR A 100 -1.49 -0.63 4.97
CA TYR A 100 -1.17 -1.87 4.29
C TYR A 100 -2.38 -2.35 3.50
N GLU A 101 -2.33 -2.26 2.18
CA GLU A 101 -3.40 -2.73 1.29
C GLU A 101 -3.30 -4.24 1.09
N THR A 102 -4.37 -4.99 1.36
CA THR A 102 -4.33 -6.45 1.23
C THR A 102 -5.69 -7.08 0.90
N HIS A 103 -5.63 -8.28 0.34
CA HIS A 103 -6.80 -9.11 0.05
C HIS A 103 -7.01 -10.14 1.17
N VAL A 104 -8.23 -10.22 1.70
CA VAL A 104 -8.57 -11.13 2.83
C VAL A 104 -8.18 -12.58 2.52
N ASN A 105 -8.50 -13.06 1.31
CA ASN A 105 -8.10 -14.40 0.88
C ASN A 105 -6.57 -14.54 0.77
N GLY A 106 -5.98 -13.84 -0.22
CA GLY A 106 -4.58 -14.01 -0.60
C GLY A 106 -3.56 -13.84 0.53
N LEU A 107 -3.83 -12.97 1.52
CA LEU A 107 -2.94 -12.78 2.67
C LEU A 107 -2.72 -14.08 3.47
N THR A 108 -3.76 -14.90 3.62
CA THR A 108 -3.72 -16.07 4.52
C THR A 108 -3.90 -17.41 3.81
N ALA A 109 -4.24 -17.43 2.52
CA ALA A 109 -4.49 -18.63 1.73
C ALA A 109 -3.35 -19.69 1.84
N ARG A 110 -2.10 -19.24 1.93
CA ARG A 110 -0.91 -20.08 2.09
C ARG A 110 -0.06 -19.73 3.32
N HIS A 111 -0.64 -19.08 4.33
CA HIS A 111 0.11 -18.72 5.53
C HIS A 111 0.38 -19.96 6.39
N PRO A 112 1.65 -20.31 6.68
CA PRO A 112 1.99 -21.57 7.33
C PRO A 112 1.38 -21.67 8.74
N ASP A 113 1.44 -20.57 9.50
CA ASP A 113 0.97 -20.52 10.90
C ASP A 113 -0.54 -20.23 11.07
N VAL A 114 -1.30 -20.18 9.97
CA VAL A 114 -2.77 -20.08 10.03
C VAL A 114 -3.36 -21.47 9.83
N PRO A 115 -4.26 -21.95 10.73
CA PRO A 115 -4.96 -23.23 10.56
C PRO A 115 -5.66 -23.32 9.21
N GLU A 116 -5.56 -24.46 8.53
CA GLU A 116 -6.03 -24.66 7.15
C GLU A 116 -7.50 -24.26 6.97
N GLU A 117 -8.35 -24.59 7.95
CA GLU A 117 -9.78 -24.27 7.95
C GLU A 117 -10.10 -22.77 8.08
N LEU A 118 -9.12 -21.96 8.50
CA LEU A 118 -9.26 -20.52 8.66
C LEU A 118 -8.57 -19.73 7.53
N ARG A 119 -7.72 -20.37 6.73
CA ARG A 119 -7.00 -19.72 5.63
C ARG A 119 -7.98 -19.11 4.64
N GLY A 120 -7.65 -17.91 4.20
CA GLY A 120 -8.43 -17.16 3.22
C GLY A 120 -9.68 -16.46 3.77
N THR A 121 -9.87 -16.47 5.09
CA THR A 121 -11.08 -15.93 5.74
C THR A 121 -10.78 -14.70 6.61
N TYR A 122 -11.84 -13.99 7.03
CA TYR A 122 -11.71 -12.93 8.03
C TYR A 122 -11.12 -13.41 9.36
N ALA A 123 -11.39 -14.67 9.75
CA ALA A 123 -10.85 -15.27 10.97
C ALA A 123 -9.38 -15.66 10.83
N GLY A 124 -8.96 -16.09 9.62
CA GLY A 124 -7.55 -16.32 9.28
C GLY A 124 -6.73 -15.04 9.43
N MET A 125 -7.23 -13.93 8.87
CA MET A 125 -6.60 -12.61 8.99
C MET A 125 -6.48 -12.10 10.44
N ALA A 126 -7.36 -12.57 11.34
CA ALA A 126 -7.35 -12.23 12.75
C ALA A 126 -6.52 -13.21 13.62
N GLN A 127 -5.84 -14.19 13.01
CA GLN A 127 -4.97 -15.08 13.78
C GLN A 127 -3.78 -14.32 14.37
N PRO A 128 -3.29 -14.72 15.56
CA PRO A 128 -2.16 -14.07 16.21
C PRO A 128 -0.93 -13.93 15.30
N ALA A 129 -0.58 -14.97 14.52
CA ALA A 129 0.55 -14.93 13.60
C ALA A 129 0.49 -13.74 12.62
N VAL A 130 -0.65 -13.58 11.94
CA VAL A 130 -0.87 -12.49 10.98
C VAL A 130 -0.85 -11.11 11.68
N ILE A 131 -1.44 -11.01 12.86
CA ILE A 131 -1.44 -9.77 13.66
C ILE A 131 0.00 -9.41 14.08
N ASP A 132 0.77 -10.39 14.50
CA ASP A 132 2.15 -10.20 14.95
C ASP A 132 3.05 -9.81 13.78
N ASP A 133 2.88 -10.41 12.60
CA ASP A 133 3.62 -10.02 11.39
C ASP A 133 3.36 -8.56 11.01
N LEU A 134 2.10 -8.13 10.98
CA LEU A 134 1.74 -6.74 10.68
C LEU A 134 2.29 -5.76 11.73
N LYS A 135 2.28 -6.13 13.01
CA LYS A 135 2.86 -5.34 14.10
C LYS A 135 4.38 -5.25 13.99
N GLN A 136 5.04 -6.36 13.74
CA GLN A 136 6.50 -6.43 13.56
C GLN A 136 6.93 -5.63 12.34
N LEU A 137 6.16 -5.65 11.25
CA LEU A 137 6.36 -4.78 10.09
C LEU A 137 6.21 -3.29 10.42
N GLY A 138 5.39 -2.96 11.43
CA GLY A 138 5.10 -1.58 11.81
C GLY A 138 3.88 -1.01 11.11
N ILE A 139 2.95 -1.84 10.65
CA ILE A 139 1.69 -1.38 10.06
C ILE A 139 0.78 -0.81 11.15
N THR A 140 0.01 0.22 10.79
CA THR A 140 -0.94 0.87 11.73
C THR A 140 -2.39 0.77 11.28
N ALA A 141 -2.62 0.61 9.98
CA ALA A 141 -3.93 0.51 9.38
C ALA A 141 -3.89 -0.52 8.24
N VAL A 142 -4.89 -1.40 8.19
CA VAL A 142 -5.03 -2.36 7.10
C VAL A 142 -6.18 -1.95 6.21
N GLU A 143 -5.88 -1.70 4.94
CA GLU A 143 -6.86 -1.41 3.90
C GLU A 143 -7.22 -2.72 3.21
N ARG A 144 -8.46 -3.17 3.40
CA ARG A 144 -8.94 -4.39 2.78
C ARG A 144 -9.49 -4.07 1.39
N MET A 145 -9.10 -4.87 0.40
CA MET A 145 -9.78 -4.94 -0.89
C MET A 145 -11.30 -5.21 -0.70
N PRO A 146 -12.15 -4.97 -1.72
CA PRO A 146 -13.61 -4.95 -1.56
C PRO A 146 -14.19 -6.14 -0.77
N VAL A 147 -14.85 -5.82 0.34
CA VAL A 147 -15.49 -6.82 1.23
C VAL A 147 -17.02 -6.81 1.15
N HIS A 148 -17.60 -5.89 0.37
CA HIS A 148 -19.02 -5.94 0.07
C HIS A 148 -19.30 -7.17 -0.81
N GLN A 149 -20.42 -7.85 -0.58
CA GLN A 149 -20.82 -8.99 -1.41
C GLN A 149 -20.78 -8.58 -2.89
N PHE A 150 -20.04 -9.34 -3.69
CA PHE A 150 -19.99 -9.20 -5.13
C PHE A 150 -20.41 -10.52 -5.80
N VAL A 151 -20.67 -10.44 -7.11
CA VAL A 151 -20.90 -11.59 -7.97
C VAL A 151 -19.83 -11.53 -9.06
N PRO A 152 -19.03 -12.60 -9.27
CA PRO A 152 -18.04 -12.62 -10.34
C PRO A 152 -18.69 -12.39 -11.71
N ASP A 153 -18.11 -11.50 -12.51
CA ASP A 153 -18.59 -11.25 -13.87
C ASP A 153 -18.40 -12.51 -14.73
N LYS A 154 -19.46 -12.88 -15.46
CA LYS A 154 -19.44 -14.06 -16.35
C LYS A 154 -18.27 -14.02 -17.34
N HIS A 155 -18.01 -12.86 -17.94
CA HIS A 155 -16.99 -12.72 -18.99
C HIS A 155 -15.56 -12.79 -18.45
N LEU A 156 -15.32 -12.31 -17.23
CA LEU A 156 -14.01 -12.36 -16.58
C LEU A 156 -13.69 -13.75 -16.02
N VAL A 157 -14.71 -14.54 -15.65
CA VAL A 157 -14.51 -15.96 -15.32
C VAL A 157 -14.16 -16.78 -16.57
N GLU A 158 -14.63 -16.35 -17.75
CA GLU A 158 -14.40 -17.04 -19.03
C GLU A 158 -13.11 -16.61 -19.76
N ARG A 159 -12.38 -15.59 -19.28
CA ARG A 159 -11.16 -15.04 -19.90
C ARG A 159 -10.07 -14.84 -18.84
N ASP A 160 -8.82 -15.17 -19.15
CA ASP A 160 -7.65 -15.02 -18.26
C ASP A 160 -7.19 -13.55 -18.04
N GLY A 161 -8.11 -12.58 -18.01
CA GLY A 161 -7.82 -11.16 -17.78
C GLY A 161 -7.49 -10.34 -19.03
N GLU A 162 -6.78 -9.21 -18.85
CA GLU A 162 -6.45 -8.21 -19.88
C GLU A 162 -4.93 -8.15 -20.14
N SER A 163 -4.50 -7.92 -21.39
CA SER A 163 -3.10 -8.05 -21.84
C SER A 163 -2.26 -6.76 -21.80
N HIS A 164 -2.69 -5.73 -21.07
CA HIS A 164 -2.03 -4.42 -21.04
C HIS A 164 -0.80 -4.40 -20.12
N ASN A 165 0.39 -4.76 -20.61
CA ASN A 165 1.62 -4.69 -19.82
C ASN A 165 2.39 -3.36 -20.00
N ARG A 166 2.72 -2.67 -18.90
CA ARG A 166 3.60 -1.48 -18.86
C ARG A 166 4.77 -1.64 -17.87
N SER A 167 5.11 -2.87 -17.52
CA SER A 167 6.18 -3.16 -16.56
C SER A 167 7.56 -3.11 -17.23
N TRP A 168 8.58 -2.77 -16.44
CA TRP A 168 9.98 -2.88 -16.83
C TRP A 168 10.72 -3.73 -15.81
N LYS A 169 11.03 -4.98 -16.17
CA LYS A 169 11.76 -5.92 -15.31
C LYS A 169 13.27 -5.86 -15.60
N CYS A 170 13.81 -4.64 -15.63
CA CYS A 170 15.25 -4.39 -15.72
C CYS A 170 15.96 -5.04 -16.93
N GLY A 171 15.22 -5.33 -18.01
CA GLY A 171 15.75 -5.89 -19.26
C GLY A 171 15.49 -7.39 -19.50
N ALA A 172 14.80 -8.09 -18.58
CA ALA A 172 14.36 -9.49 -18.80
C ALA A 172 12.83 -9.59 -18.87
N GLU A 173 12.31 -10.43 -19.77
CA GLU A 173 10.90 -10.84 -19.77
C GLU A 173 10.78 -12.22 -19.11
N GLY A 174 9.84 -12.41 -18.18
CA GLY A 174 9.68 -13.68 -17.43
C GLY A 174 10.83 -13.99 -16.46
N PRO A 175 10.86 -15.19 -15.83
CA PRO A 175 11.91 -15.61 -14.89
C PRO A 175 13.33 -15.48 -15.45
N THR A 176 14.31 -15.14 -14.61
CA THR A 176 15.71 -14.96 -15.05
C THR A 176 16.67 -15.28 -13.91
N ASP A 177 17.82 -15.88 -14.26
CA ASP A 177 18.92 -16.18 -13.36
C ASP A 177 20.12 -15.24 -13.58
N ASP A 178 20.00 -14.18 -14.42
CA ASP A 178 21.08 -13.19 -14.59
C ASP A 178 21.25 -12.40 -13.29
N ALA A 179 22.34 -12.69 -12.58
CA ALA A 179 22.68 -12.07 -11.31
C ALA A 179 22.66 -10.53 -11.35
N ARG A 180 23.04 -9.90 -12.48
CA ARG A 180 23.05 -8.44 -12.61
C ARG A 180 21.63 -7.87 -12.68
N ILE A 181 20.71 -8.60 -13.31
CA ILE A 181 19.30 -8.20 -13.39
C ILE A 181 18.64 -8.38 -12.03
N LEU A 182 18.93 -9.48 -11.32
CA LEU A 182 18.43 -9.74 -9.98
C LEU A 182 18.93 -8.69 -8.97
N GLU A 183 20.23 -8.37 -9.01
CA GLU A 183 20.82 -7.33 -8.16
C GLU A 183 20.22 -5.95 -8.44
N LEU A 184 20.10 -5.55 -9.70
CA LEU A 184 19.45 -4.30 -10.08
C LEU A 184 17.99 -4.27 -9.64
N GLY A 185 17.24 -5.37 -9.82
CA GLY A 185 15.86 -5.50 -9.39
C GLY A 185 15.70 -5.32 -7.88
N ASN A 186 16.54 -6.00 -7.08
CA ASN A 186 16.53 -5.85 -5.62
C ASN A 186 16.90 -4.44 -5.17
N ARG A 187 17.84 -3.78 -5.84
CA ARG A 187 18.13 -2.35 -5.61
C ARG A 187 16.94 -1.47 -5.94
N GLN A 188 16.22 -1.72 -7.04
CA GLN A 188 15.03 -0.94 -7.40
C GLN A 188 13.90 -1.13 -6.38
N LYS A 189 13.64 -2.36 -5.90
CA LYS A 189 12.66 -2.60 -4.81
C LYS A 189 12.97 -1.71 -3.60
N ARG A 190 14.23 -1.72 -3.14
CA ARG A 190 14.69 -0.90 -2.00
C ARG A 190 14.62 0.60 -2.27
N ASN A 191 14.82 1.05 -3.52
CA ASN A 191 14.65 2.46 -3.89
C ASN A 191 13.20 2.91 -3.83
N PHE A 192 12.27 2.12 -4.38
CA PHE A 192 10.85 2.47 -4.35
C PHE A 192 10.31 2.50 -2.92
N LEU A 193 10.64 1.49 -2.12
CA LEU A 193 10.27 1.44 -0.70
C LEU A 193 10.87 2.61 0.10
N ALA A 194 12.15 2.94 -0.14
CA ALA A 194 12.79 4.09 0.50
C ALA A 194 12.15 5.42 0.07
N THR A 195 11.88 5.59 -1.22
CA THR A 195 11.24 6.79 -1.73
C THR A 195 9.85 6.95 -1.12
N LEU A 196 9.06 5.88 -1.07
CA LEU A 196 7.73 5.88 -0.45
C LEU A 196 7.78 6.27 1.03
N LEU A 197 8.65 5.63 1.81
CA LEU A 197 8.68 5.77 3.27
C LEU A 197 9.43 7.01 3.77
N LEU A 198 10.37 7.56 3.00
CA LEU A 198 11.10 8.79 3.35
C LEU A 198 10.41 10.07 2.83
N SER A 199 9.44 9.92 1.94
CA SER A 199 8.63 11.05 1.45
C SER A 199 7.65 11.54 2.50
N GLN A 200 7.32 12.83 2.46
CA GLN A 200 6.26 13.37 3.31
C GLN A 200 4.89 12.85 2.88
N GLY A 201 4.10 12.39 3.85
CA GLY A 201 2.73 11.96 3.63
C GLY A 201 2.38 10.72 4.44
N VAL A 202 1.32 10.04 4.01
CA VAL A 202 0.85 8.78 4.61
C VAL A 202 1.21 7.66 3.64
N PRO A 203 2.22 6.83 3.94
CA PRO A 203 2.63 5.75 3.04
C PRO A 203 1.57 4.64 3.01
N ILE A 204 1.33 4.13 1.80
CA ILE A 204 0.52 2.93 1.53
C ILE A 204 1.45 1.88 0.93
N ILE A 205 1.55 0.74 1.60
CA ILE A 205 2.31 -0.44 1.14
C ILE A 205 1.32 -1.43 0.55
N LEU A 206 1.59 -1.88 -0.67
CA LEU A 206 0.87 -3.02 -1.24
C LEU A 206 1.35 -4.29 -0.55
N GLY A 207 0.43 -5.02 0.06
CA GLY A 207 0.79 -6.20 0.81
C GLY A 207 1.42 -7.28 -0.06
N GLY A 208 2.50 -7.84 0.47
CA GLY A 208 3.35 -8.81 -0.20
C GLY A 208 4.58 -8.17 -0.84
N ASP A 209 4.61 -6.86 -1.09
CA ASP A 209 5.81 -6.19 -1.63
C ASP A 209 7.00 -6.32 -0.69
N GLU A 210 6.75 -6.35 0.63
CA GLU A 210 7.76 -6.52 1.66
C GLU A 210 8.43 -7.91 1.66
N VAL A 211 7.74 -8.92 1.13
CA VAL A 211 8.26 -10.29 0.96
C VAL A 211 8.57 -10.61 -0.50
N GLY A 212 8.51 -9.63 -1.41
CA GLY A 212 8.82 -9.81 -2.82
C GLY A 212 7.76 -10.58 -3.61
N ARG A 213 6.48 -10.50 -3.22
CA ARG A 213 5.33 -11.14 -3.88
C ARG A 213 5.33 -10.85 -5.38
N THR A 214 5.04 -11.87 -6.18
CA THR A 214 5.02 -11.77 -7.64
C THR A 214 3.74 -12.34 -8.21
N GLN A 215 3.18 -11.61 -9.19
CA GLN A 215 2.05 -12.05 -10.00
C GLN A 215 2.53 -12.60 -11.36
N ARG A 216 3.82 -12.98 -11.44
CA ARG A 216 4.48 -13.53 -12.64
C ARG A 216 4.34 -12.65 -13.88
N GLY A 217 4.32 -11.33 -13.69
CA GLY A 217 4.18 -10.34 -14.76
C GLY A 217 2.73 -10.02 -15.13
N ASN A 218 1.74 -10.69 -14.53
CA ASN A 218 0.35 -10.26 -14.64
C ASN A 218 0.13 -9.00 -13.79
N ASN A 219 -0.30 -7.91 -14.41
CA ASN A 219 -0.61 -6.64 -13.75
C ASN A 219 -2.13 -6.37 -13.65
N ASN A 220 -2.96 -7.34 -14.02
CA ASN A 220 -4.41 -7.34 -13.83
C ASN A 220 -4.93 -8.75 -13.43
N PRO A 221 -4.52 -9.32 -12.27
CA PRO A 221 -4.95 -10.65 -11.84
C PRO A 221 -6.29 -10.62 -11.08
N ASP A 222 -7.23 -9.78 -11.52
CA ASP A 222 -8.52 -9.56 -10.88
C ASP A 222 -9.40 -10.82 -10.82
N CYS A 223 -9.29 -11.70 -11.83
CA CYS A 223 -9.98 -12.98 -11.88
C CYS A 223 -9.16 -14.19 -11.36
N GLN A 224 -7.96 -13.96 -10.83
CA GLN A 224 -7.03 -15.04 -10.44
C GLN A 224 -7.09 -15.31 -8.93
N ASP A 225 -7.95 -16.23 -8.51
CA ASP A 225 -7.98 -16.72 -7.12
C ASP A 225 -7.14 -17.99 -6.96
N ASN A 226 -5.82 -17.84 -7.08
CA ASN A 226 -4.84 -18.93 -7.04
C ASN A 226 -3.44 -18.39 -6.67
N GLU A 227 -2.40 -19.21 -6.83
CA GLU A 227 -1.02 -18.89 -6.48
C GLU A 227 -0.43 -17.68 -7.22
N ILE A 228 -1.08 -17.17 -8.27
CA ILE A 228 -0.70 -15.91 -8.92
C ILE A 228 -1.00 -14.71 -8.01
N SER A 229 -2.11 -14.73 -7.26
CA SER A 229 -2.51 -13.60 -6.41
C SER A 229 -2.20 -13.82 -4.93
N TRP A 230 -2.14 -15.08 -4.48
CA TRP A 230 -1.86 -15.45 -3.09
C TRP A 230 -0.42 -15.14 -2.68
N TYR A 231 -0.20 -15.02 -1.37
CA TYR A 231 1.11 -14.74 -0.79
C TYR A 231 1.90 -16.04 -0.66
N ALA A 232 3.10 -16.08 -1.23
CA ALA A 232 4.00 -17.23 -1.15
C ALA A 232 4.91 -17.12 0.08
N TRP A 233 4.33 -17.23 1.29
CA TRP A 233 5.05 -17.05 2.56
C TRP A 233 6.25 -17.99 2.73
N GLU A 234 6.19 -19.20 2.17
CA GLU A 234 7.31 -20.17 2.19
C GLU A 234 8.51 -19.71 1.35
N ASP A 235 8.27 -18.83 0.36
CA ASP A 235 9.28 -18.28 -0.56
C ASP A 235 9.56 -16.79 -0.27
N ALA A 236 9.25 -16.33 0.94
CA ALA A 236 9.39 -14.92 1.31
C ALA A 236 10.84 -14.42 1.21
N ASP A 237 11.02 -13.22 0.65
CA ASP A 237 12.29 -12.50 0.64
C ASP A 237 12.58 -11.92 2.04
N GLU A 238 13.16 -12.72 2.93
CA GLU A 238 13.44 -12.36 4.33
C GLU A 238 14.37 -11.14 4.45
N GLU A 239 15.32 -10.97 3.51
CA GLU A 239 16.21 -9.80 3.50
C GLU A 239 15.43 -8.51 3.19
N LEU A 240 14.49 -8.58 2.24
CA LEU A 240 13.62 -7.46 1.92
C LEU A 240 12.63 -7.18 3.06
N LEU A 241 12.10 -8.22 3.70
CA LEU A 241 11.19 -8.09 4.83
C LEU A 241 11.86 -7.36 6.00
N GLU A 242 13.08 -7.76 6.36
CA GLU A 242 13.86 -7.10 7.40
C GLU A 242 14.23 -5.66 7.00
N PHE A 243 14.56 -5.44 5.74
CA PHE A 243 14.78 -4.09 5.22
C PHE A 243 13.54 -3.20 5.39
N CYS A 244 12.35 -3.70 5.06
CA CYS A 244 11.07 -2.98 5.21
C CYS A 244 10.75 -2.69 6.66
N ARG A 245 10.83 -3.72 7.54
CA ARG A 245 10.65 -3.58 9.00
C ARG A 245 11.51 -2.44 9.52
N ARG A 246 12.81 -2.53 9.29
CA ARG A 246 13.75 -1.53 9.78
C ARG A 246 13.47 -0.15 9.22
N LEU A 247 13.11 -0.01 7.95
CA LEU A 247 12.83 1.28 7.32
C LEU A 247 11.56 1.93 7.87
N ILE A 248 10.49 1.15 8.04
CA ILE A 248 9.23 1.64 8.63
C ILE A 248 9.47 2.12 10.06
N HIS A 249 10.13 1.31 10.89
CA HIS A 249 10.44 1.70 12.27
C HIS A 249 11.40 2.90 12.33
N TYR A 250 12.36 2.99 11.42
CA TYR A 250 13.26 4.14 11.31
C TYR A 250 12.46 5.43 11.05
N CYS A 251 11.60 5.43 10.03
CA CYS A 251 10.78 6.60 9.70
C CYS A 251 9.81 6.99 10.83
N LYS A 252 9.28 6.01 11.58
CA LYS A 252 8.43 6.27 12.75
C LYS A 252 9.18 6.92 13.92
N ASN A 253 10.45 6.58 14.09
CA ASN A 253 11.29 7.15 15.14
C ASN A 253 11.86 8.53 14.79
N HIS A 254 11.66 8.98 13.54
CA HIS A 254 12.20 10.24 13.03
C HIS A 254 11.06 11.15 12.53
N PRO A 255 10.54 12.06 13.38
CA PRO A 255 9.48 13.00 13.05
C PRO A 255 9.70 13.84 11.80
N VAL A 256 10.95 14.00 11.33
CA VAL A 256 11.27 14.68 10.07
C VAL A 256 10.62 14.00 8.86
N PHE A 257 10.40 12.68 8.90
CA PHE A 257 9.74 11.92 7.82
C PHE A 257 8.21 11.82 7.99
N SER A 258 7.70 12.13 9.18
CA SER A 258 6.29 12.01 9.57
C SER A 258 5.72 13.34 10.06
N ARG A 259 5.91 14.42 9.29
CA ARG A 259 5.51 15.77 9.72
C ARG A 259 4.00 15.97 9.64
N ARG A 260 3.46 16.74 10.58
CA ARG A 260 2.04 17.21 10.56
C ARG A 260 1.80 18.39 9.62
N GLY A 261 2.85 19.02 9.12
CA GLY A 261 2.77 20.23 8.33
C GLY A 261 3.88 20.31 7.31
N TRP A 262 3.65 21.10 6.28
CA TRP A 262 4.54 21.25 5.14
C TRP A 262 5.88 21.88 5.51
N PHE A 263 6.92 21.51 4.77
CA PHE A 263 8.14 22.30 4.73
C PHE A 263 7.88 23.66 4.09
N GLN A 264 8.55 24.70 4.56
CA GLN A 264 8.34 26.09 4.14
C GLN A 264 9.53 26.65 3.34
N GLY A 265 10.68 25.98 3.33
CA GLY A 265 11.90 26.43 2.62
C GLY A 265 12.52 27.68 3.24
N ARG A 266 12.22 27.97 4.51
CA ARG A 266 12.66 29.17 5.23
C ARG A 266 13.07 28.85 6.66
N ALA A 267 13.79 29.79 7.28
CA ALA A 267 14.07 29.83 8.70
C ALA A 267 12.79 29.67 9.55
N ILE A 268 12.80 28.78 10.53
CA ILE A 268 11.71 28.59 11.50
C ILE A 268 12.26 28.85 12.91
N TYR A 269 11.46 29.50 13.77
CA TYR A 269 11.83 29.82 15.16
C TYR A 269 13.09 30.70 15.35
N GLY A 270 13.42 31.54 14.38
CA GLY A 270 14.55 32.46 14.48
C GLY A 270 15.92 31.81 14.26
N THR A 271 15.98 30.53 13.83
CA THR A 271 17.20 29.91 13.35
C THR A 271 17.52 30.39 11.93
N GLU A 272 18.77 30.63 11.57
CA GLU A 272 19.14 30.99 10.18
C GLU A 272 18.94 29.83 9.17
N ALA A 273 18.85 28.59 9.65
CA ALA A 273 18.75 27.39 8.81
C ALA A 273 17.33 27.13 8.27
N LYS A 274 17.23 26.80 6.97
CA LYS A 274 15.99 26.37 6.31
C LYS A 274 15.55 24.99 6.81
N ASP A 275 14.25 24.73 6.78
CA ASP A 275 13.69 23.43 7.15
C ASP A 275 13.86 22.34 6.06
N ILE A 276 14.00 22.76 4.80
CA ILE A 276 14.36 21.92 3.65
C ILE A 276 15.26 22.69 2.67
N ALA A 277 16.17 21.99 1.99
CA ALA A 277 16.92 22.52 0.86
C ALA A 277 17.26 21.43 -0.18
N TRP A 278 17.49 21.84 -1.42
CA TRP A 278 17.76 20.96 -2.56
C TRP A 278 19.13 21.31 -3.14
N PHE A 279 19.87 20.32 -3.60
CA PHE A 279 21.25 20.48 -4.03
C PHE A 279 21.53 19.79 -5.35
N THR A 280 22.37 20.41 -6.17
CA THR A 280 22.94 19.78 -7.35
C THR A 280 23.97 18.72 -6.94
N MET A 281 24.42 17.91 -7.89
CA MET A 281 25.49 16.94 -7.67
C MET A 281 26.80 17.57 -7.18
N ASP A 282 27.03 18.87 -7.47
CA ASP A 282 28.22 19.60 -7.05
C ASP A 282 28.13 20.17 -5.62
N GLY A 283 27.06 19.84 -4.87
CA GLY A 283 26.85 20.34 -3.51
C GLY A 283 26.38 21.80 -3.45
N LYS A 284 25.93 22.36 -4.57
CA LYS A 284 25.39 23.73 -4.65
C LYS A 284 23.89 23.72 -4.43
N GLN A 285 23.37 24.65 -3.63
CA GLN A 285 21.93 24.79 -3.46
C GLN A 285 21.27 25.09 -4.82
N MET A 286 20.21 24.34 -5.14
CA MET A 286 19.41 24.54 -6.34
C MET A 286 18.50 25.76 -6.20
N PHE A 287 18.38 26.51 -7.29
CA PHE A 287 17.44 27.61 -7.47
C PHE A 287 16.57 27.37 -8.71
N GLU A 288 15.64 28.28 -9.01
CA GLU A 288 14.63 28.14 -10.08
C GLU A 288 15.21 27.67 -11.43
N ALA A 289 16.37 28.22 -11.82
CA ALA A 289 17.02 27.89 -13.10
C ALA A 289 17.54 26.45 -13.19
N ASP A 290 17.82 25.80 -12.06
CA ASP A 290 18.35 24.43 -12.03
C ASP A 290 17.24 23.39 -12.25
N TRP A 291 16.00 23.70 -11.86
CA TRP A 291 14.87 22.78 -11.99
C TRP A 291 14.45 22.50 -13.44
N GLY A 292 14.73 23.43 -14.36
CA GLY A 292 14.41 23.27 -15.78
C GLY A 292 15.40 22.41 -16.57
N GLN A 293 16.49 21.94 -15.96
CA GLN A 293 17.54 21.20 -16.67
C GLN A 293 17.32 19.67 -16.66
N GLY A 294 17.77 18.97 -17.71
CA GLY A 294 17.57 17.52 -17.87
C GLY A 294 18.21 16.65 -16.76
N PHE A 295 19.21 17.17 -16.05
CA PHE A 295 19.86 16.52 -14.90
C PHE A 295 19.11 16.72 -13.57
N ALA A 296 17.98 17.44 -13.54
CA ALA A 296 17.17 17.69 -12.34
C ALA A 296 16.59 16.42 -11.69
N LYS A 297 16.85 15.23 -12.27
CA LYS A 297 16.46 13.93 -11.72
C LYS A 297 17.52 13.36 -10.77
N THR A 298 18.70 13.95 -10.67
CA THR A 298 19.78 13.52 -9.77
C THR A 298 20.17 14.70 -8.87
N PHE A 299 19.90 14.58 -7.57
CA PHE A 299 19.96 15.69 -6.63
C PHE A 299 20.19 15.23 -5.18
N GLY A 300 20.56 16.17 -4.32
CA GLY A 300 20.57 16.03 -2.87
C GLY A 300 19.36 16.73 -2.22
N VAL A 301 18.84 16.17 -1.13
CA VAL A 301 17.77 16.76 -0.32
C VAL A 301 18.23 16.86 1.12
N PHE A 302 18.22 18.06 1.66
CA PHE A 302 18.48 18.34 3.06
C PHE A 302 17.16 18.48 3.82
N LEU A 303 17.02 17.75 4.93
CA LEU A 303 15.87 17.81 5.82
C LEU A 303 16.34 18.18 7.23
N ASN A 304 15.91 19.32 7.72
CA ASN A 304 16.35 19.83 9.02
C ASN A 304 15.46 19.31 10.15
N GLY A 305 16.04 18.51 11.04
CA GLY A 305 15.33 17.97 12.21
C GLY A 305 15.19 18.97 13.35
N ALA A 306 16.02 20.02 13.41
CA ALA A 306 15.97 21.02 14.49
C ALA A 306 14.80 22.01 14.35
N THR A 307 14.17 22.08 13.17
CA THR A 307 13.17 23.11 12.83
C THR A 307 11.82 22.50 12.42
N ILE A 308 11.22 21.70 13.31
CA ILE A 308 9.88 21.13 13.07
C ILE A 308 8.81 22.06 13.67
N PRO A 309 7.95 22.71 12.86
CA PRO A 309 7.07 23.81 13.30
C PRO A 309 5.88 23.39 14.15
N ASN A 310 5.61 22.08 14.28
CA ASN A 310 4.45 21.56 14.99
C ASN A 310 4.91 20.90 16.29
N PRO A 311 4.66 21.52 17.46
CA PRO A 311 4.97 20.90 18.74
C PRO A 311 4.09 19.68 19.00
N HIS A 312 4.52 18.83 19.93
CA HIS A 312 3.71 17.74 20.44
C HIS A 312 2.40 18.27 21.04
N PRO A 313 1.36 17.43 21.22
CA PRO A 313 0.06 17.87 21.77
C PRO A 313 0.12 18.61 23.12
N ARG A 314 1.22 18.46 23.87
CA ARG A 314 1.47 19.14 25.15
C ARG A 314 2.23 20.46 25.01
N GLY A 315 2.56 20.90 23.79
CA GLY A 315 3.28 22.14 23.51
C GLY A 315 4.81 22.03 23.50
N GLU A 316 5.35 20.83 23.73
CA GLU A 316 6.79 20.58 23.67
C GLU A 316 7.31 20.70 22.22
N PRO A 317 8.42 21.42 21.97
CA PRO A 317 9.03 21.48 20.65
C PRO A 317 9.33 20.07 20.12
N THR A 318 9.02 19.84 18.84
CA THR A 318 9.43 18.59 18.16
C THR A 318 10.78 18.84 17.53
N THR A 319 11.77 18.02 17.85
CA THR A 319 13.10 18.04 17.22
C THR A 319 13.49 16.64 16.80
N ASP A 320 14.38 16.54 15.84
CA ASP A 320 14.89 15.31 15.28
C ASP A 320 16.33 15.50 14.79
N ASP A 321 16.95 14.41 14.36
CA ASP A 321 18.19 14.44 13.61
C ASP A 321 18.00 15.12 12.24
N THR A 322 19.08 15.70 11.72
CA THR A 322 19.11 16.31 10.39
C THR A 322 19.61 15.30 9.36
N PHE A 323 18.94 15.24 8.21
CA PHE A 323 19.20 14.23 7.19
C PHE A 323 19.59 14.83 5.85
N TYR A 324 20.40 14.07 5.10
CA TYR A 324 20.75 14.37 3.73
C TYR A 324 20.54 13.15 2.83
N LEU A 325 19.62 13.27 1.88
CA LEU A 325 19.26 12.20 0.95
C LEU A 325 19.91 12.47 -0.40
N LEU A 326 20.65 11.50 -0.91
CA LEU A 326 21.28 11.54 -2.23
C LEU A 326 20.50 10.64 -3.17
N VAL A 327 20.04 11.16 -4.30
CA VAL A 327 19.25 10.43 -5.28
C VAL A 327 19.96 10.42 -6.63
N ASN A 328 20.40 9.24 -7.06
CA ASN A 328 20.91 9.01 -8.41
C ASN A 328 19.88 8.25 -9.24
N THR A 329 19.20 8.94 -10.16
CA THR A 329 18.29 8.30 -11.12
C THR A 329 18.97 7.91 -12.43
N HIS A 330 20.21 8.36 -12.64
CA HIS A 330 21.00 8.00 -13.81
C HIS A 330 21.39 6.52 -13.76
N PHE A 331 21.60 5.92 -14.92
CA PHE A 331 21.90 4.49 -15.02
C PHE A 331 23.34 4.14 -14.67
N GLU A 332 24.23 5.13 -14.67
CA GLU A 332 25.64 5.00 -14.31
C GLU A 332 25.92 5.55 -12.91
N PRO A 333 26.98 5.06 -12.24
CA PRO A 333 27.47 5.67 -11.01
C PRO A 333 27.86 7.14 -11.23
N LEU A 334 27.50 7.98 -10.28
CA LEU A 334 27.83 9.42 -10.28
C LEU A 334 28.52 9.79 -8.98
N ARG A 335 29.32 10.86 -9.02
CA ARG A 335 29.94 11.45 -7.83
C ARG A 335 29.14 12.65 -7.37
N PHE A 336 28.83 12.68 -6.10
CA PHE A 336 28.17 13.79 -5.44
C PHE A 336 29.14 14.46 -4.50
N ARG A 337 29.24 15.78 -4.57
CA ARG A 337 29.89 16.58 -3.56
C ARG A 337 28.86 16.95 -2.49
N LEU A 338 29.21 16.72 -1.22
CA LEU A 338 28.38 17.13 -0.09
C LEU A 338 28.32 18.66 0.03
N PRO A 339 27.23 19.22 0.60
CA PRO A 339 27.15 20.65 0.85
C PRO A 339 28.23 21.10 1.84
N HIS A 340 28.54 22.40 1.81
CA HIS A 340 29.49 23.01 2.74
C HIS A 340 28.96 23.03 4.19
N GLY A 341 29.87 23.27 5.15
CA GLY A 341 29.62 23.06 6.58
C GLY A 341 28.47 23.85 7.20
N GLU A 342 27.95 24.88 6.54
CA GLU A 342 26.73 25.61 6.96
C GLU A 342 25.48 24.72 7.01
N TRP A 343 25.48 23.61 6.26
CA TRP A 343 24.36 22.65 6.21
C TRP A 343 24.55 21.44 7.13
N GLY A 344 25.76 21.21 7.63
CA GLY A 344 26.06 20.08 8.50
C GLY A 344 27.57 19.96 8.70
N ALA A 345 28.00 19.86 9.96
CA ALA A 345 29.41 19.83 10.30
C ALA A 345 30.09 18.54 9.85
N ARG A 346 29.44 17.38 10.07
CA ARG A 346 29.85 16.06 9.60
C ARG A 346 28.63 15.20 9.34
N TRP A 347 28.77 14.22 8.47
CA TRP A 347 27.71 13.29 8.09
C TRP A 347 28.14 11.87 8.38
N GLU A 348 27.21 11.02 8.78
CA GLU A 348 27.39 9.57 8.81
C GLU A 348 26.39 8.87 7.90
N SER A 349 26.81 7.73 7.34
CA SER A 349 25.92 6.93 6.52
C SER A 349 24.87 6.24 7.37
N VAL A 350 23.62 6.26 6.88
CA VAL A 350 22.49 5.55 7.48
C VAL A 350 22.18 4.28 6.68
N ARG A 351 22.04 4.45 5.37
CA ARG A 351 21.79 3.37 4.40
C ARG A 351 22.14 3.76 2.98
N ASP A 352 22.43 2.76 2.16
CA ASP A 352 22.55 2.84 0.70
C ASP A 352 21.66 1.76 0.05
N ALA A 353 20.98 2.06 -1.05
CA ALA A 353 20.17 1.05 -1.75
C ALA A 353 21.01 -0.09 -2.35
N ALA A 354 22.28 0.17 -2.65
CA ALA A 354 23.21 -0.81 -3.21
C ALA A 354 23.77 -1.76 -2.15
N THR A 355 24.12 -1.27 -0.95
CA THR A 355 24.78 -2.06 0.09
C THR A 355 23.91 -2.34 1.32
N GLY A 356 22.70 -1.76 1.39
CA GLY A 356 21.77 -1.91 2.49
C GLY A 356 22.05 -0.94 3.64
N TRP A 357 21.75 -1.37 4.85
CA TRP A 357 21.94 -0.56 6.05
C TRP A 357 23.41 -0.52 6.50
N ASP A 358 23.93 0.69 6.70
CA ASP A 358 25.34 0.92 7.02
C ASP A 358 25.56 1.99 8.10
N LEU A 359 24.56 2.17 8.99
CA LEU A 359 24.59 3.07 10.17
C LEU A 359 26.01 3.27 10.74
N GLY A 360 26.55 4.48 10.60
CA GLY A 360 27.83 4.89 11.19
C GLY A 360 29.09 4.26 10.58
N LYS A 361 28.96 3.36 9.59
CA LYS A 361 30.13 2.66 8.99
C LYS A 361 31.02 3.59 8.17
N ALA A 362 30.46 4.68 7.65
CA ALA A 362 31.19 5.72 6.92
C ALA A 362 30.81 7.09 7.48
N GLN A 363 31.80 7.96 7.58
CA GLN A 363 31.63 9.37 7.95
C GLN A 363 32.23 10.23 6.85
N TYR A 364 31.64 11.41 6.66
CA TYR A 364 32.00 12.34 5.61
C TYR A 364 32.09 13.74 6.19
N ASP A 365 33.14 14.46 5.81
CA ASP A 365 33.31 15.86 6.11
C ASP A 365 32.61 16.72 5.03
N PRO A 366 32.38 18.02 5.29
CA PRO A 366 31.72 18.89 4.32
C PRO A 366 32.54 19.00 3.04
N ALA A 367 31.85 19.07 1.90
CA ALA A 367 32.46 19.05 0.56
C ALA A 367 33.21 17.78 0.15
N ASP A 368 33.13 16.69 0.94
CA ASP A 368 33.59 15.37 0.50
C ASP A 368 32.82 14.90 -0.75
N GLU A 369 33.49 14.07 -1.55
CA GLU A 369 32.90 13.42 -2.71
C GLU A 369 32.48 11.98 -2.38
N ILE A 370 31.21 11.67 -2.63
CA ILE A 370 30.63 10.35 -2.45
C ILE A 370 30.28 9.77 -3.82
N ALA A 371 30.78 8.58 -4.11
CA ALA A 371 30.31 7.80 -5.25
C ALA A 371 28.97 7.14 -4.91
N LEU A 372 27.96 7.34 -5.76
CA LEU A 372 26.66 6.72 -5.65
C LEU A 372 26.38 5.90 -6.91
N GLU A 373 26.10 4.62 -6.72
CA GLU A 373 25.76 3.69 -7.79
C GLU A 373 24.59 4.16 -8.67
N GLY A 374 24.54 3.68 -9.91
CA GLY A 374 23.46 3.99 -10.84
C GLY A 374 22.11 3.50 -10.30
N ARG A 375 21.06 4.34 -10.41
CA ARG A 375 19.72 4.06 -9.86
C ARG A 375 19.80 3.68 -8.38
N SER A 376 20.34 4.56 -7.55
CA SER A 376 20.50 4.34 -6.11
C SER A 376 20.06 5.56 -5.30
N LEU A 377 19.64 5.31 -4.06
CA LEU A 377 19.32 6.31 -3.06
C LEU A 377 20.17 6.06 -1.82
N ARG A 378 20.85 7.08 -1.31
CA ARG A 378 21.61 7.03 -0.05
C ARG A 378 21.04 8.02 0.96
N VAL A 379 21.03 7.63 2.23
CA VAL A 379 20.61 8.50 3.35
C VAL A 379 21.80 8.69 4.27
N LEU A 380 22.08 9.95 4.59
CA LEU A 380 23.06 10.36 5.58
C LEU A 380 22.35 11.08 6.72
N ARG A 381 22.94 11.01 7.91
CA ARG A 381 22.52 11.74 9.11
C ARG A 381 23.64 12.68 9.54
N ALA A 382 23.29 13.90 9.95
CA ALA A 382 24.24 14.85 10.52
C ALA A 382 24.70 14.36 11.90
N ILE A 383 26.01 14.43 12.16
CA ILE A 383 26.58 14.19 13.48
C ILE A 383 26.56 15.53 14.21
N ASN A 384 25.76 15.63 15.28
CA ASN A 384 25.79 16.78 16.16
C ASN A 384 26.97 16.61 17.13
N GLU A 385 27.89 17.59 17.17
CA GLU A 385 28.90 17.63 18.23
C GLU A 385 28.20 18.00 19.56
N GLU A 386 28.43 17.20 20.61
CA GLU A 386 27.90 17.43 21.97
C GLU A 386 28.41 18.73 22.61
#